data_AF-A0A1I5ZTR9-F1
#
_entry.id   AF-A0A1I5ZTR9-F1
#
_cell.length_a   1.000
_cell.length_b   1.000
_cell.length_c   1.000
_cell.angle_alpha   90.00
_cell.angle_beta   90.00
_cell.angle_gamma   90.00
#
_symmetry.space_group_name_H-M   'P 1'
#
loop_
_entity.id
_entity.type
_entity.pdbx_description
1 polymer ?
#
loop_
_entity_poly.entity_id
_entity_poly.type
_entity_poly.pdbx_seq_one_letter_code
_entity_poly.pdbx_strand_id
1 'polypeptide(L)'
;MNPSPAIFYVLCILVPVIATAVALVAGGPLRRLYVGGSRLLLGALMLGGGLYKLSDNHLPGLMGPPLDHAFLAEHSLEIFAQFIGVAQLLIGLLLLSVRFSLLGAVLMVPMWLNIIFLTWSQHWTGTPFLTTGFLVLNIGLLLHDYPRLKWLLYPPADAAGFQTQRLYTAPLPIEILWWLGIAVVIIGGLLYRISLRTMTSTMLLGAAILVGATVWHYFLKRQHRMQKPSIAQS
;
A
#
# COMPACT_ATOMS: atom_id res chain seq x y z
N MET A 1 -37.50 -4.95 -2.13
CA MET A 1 -36.87 -5.80 -3.16
C MET A 1 -35.37 -5.73 -2.94
N ASN A 2 -34.75 -6.79 -2.41
CA ASN A 2 -33.29 -6.82 -2.32
C ASN A 2 -32.75 -6.74 -3.76
N PRO A 3 -31.89 -5.76 -4.09
CA PRO A 3 -31.21 -5.78 -5.38
C PRO A 3 -30.55 -7.16 -5.51
N SER A 4 -30.72 -7.79 -6.67
CA SER A 4 -30.12 -9.09 -6.94
C SER A 4 -28.61 -9.03 -6.63
N PRO A 5 -27.99 -10.10 -6.10
CA PRO A 5 -26.54 -10.13 -5.82
C PRO A 5 -25.69 -9.64 -7.01
N ALA A 6 -26.21 -9.83 -8.23
CA ALA A 6 -25.64 -9.32 -9.46
C ALA A 6 -25.45 -7.80 -9.48
N ILE A 7 -26.42 -7.00 -9.04
CA ILE A 7 -26.28 -5.53 -9.01
C ILE A 7 -25.14 -5.12 -8.08
N PHE A 8 -25.05 -5.73 -6.90
CA PHE A 8 -23.97 -5.46 -5.96
C PHE A 8 -22.60 -5.80 -6.58
N TYR A 9 -22.45 -6.97 -7.20
CA TYR A 9 -21.20 -7.39 -7.86
C TYR A 9 -20.78 -6.46 -8.99
N VAL A 10 -21.74 -6.04 -9.80
CA VAL A 10 -21.51 -5.07 -10.87
C VAL A 10 -21.04 -3.75 -10.27
N LEU A 11 -21.71 -3.23 -9.24
CA LEU A 11 -21.34 -1.98 -8.57
C LEU A 11 -19.94 -2.03 -7.95
N CYS A 12 -19.53 -3.17 -7.38
CA CYS A 12 -18.17 -3.34 -6.83
C CYS A 12 -17.06 -3.05 -7.85
N ILE A 13 -17.32 -3.26 -9.13
CA ILE A 13 -16.35 -3.03 -10.21
C ILE A 13 -16.62 -1.69 -10.90
N LEU A 14 -17.89 -1.42 -11.24
CA LEU A 14 -18.28 -0.23 -12.01
C LEU A 14 -18.01 1.07 -11.25
N VAL A 15 -18.24 1.10 -9.94
CA VAL A 15 -17.98 2.30 -9.13
C VAL A 15 -16.48 2.67 -9.15
N PRO A 16 -15.52 1.76 -8.86
CA PRO A 16 -14.10 2.01 -9.07
C PRO A 16 -13.70 2.45 -10.48
N VAL A 17 -14.28 1.83 -11.52
CA VAL A 17 -14.00 2.18 -12.92
C VAL A 17 -14.42 3.63 -13.20
N ILE A 18 -15.65 3.99 -12.84
CA ILE A 18 -16.18 5.35 -13.03
C ILE A 18 -15.36 6.34 -12.20
N ALA A 19 -15.09 6.04 -10.93
CA ALA A 19 -14.28 6.90 -10.06
C ALA A 19 -12.89 7.16 -10.66
N THR A 20 -12.25 6.13 -11.22
CA THR A 20 -10.96 6.25 -11.91
C THR A 20 -11.06 7.14 -13.13
N ALA A 21 -12.02 6.87 -14.02
CA ALA A 21 -12.20 7.63 -15.26
C ALA A 21 -12.46 9.11 -14.98
N VAL A 22 -13.41 9.40 -14.08
CA VAL A 22 -13.80 10.76 -13.71
C VAL A 22 -12.63 11.50 -13.03
N ALA A 23 -11.91 10.84 -12.12
CA ALA A 23 -10.76 11.46 -11.45
C ALA A 23 -9.60 11.79 -12.40
N LEU A 24 -9.34 10.93 -13.39
CA LEU A 24 -8.27 11.14 -14.35
C LEU A 24 -8.63 12.19 -15.42
N VAL A 25 -9.91 12.27 -15.83
CA VAL A 25 -10.40 13.24 -16.82
C VAL A 25 -10.59 14.63 -16.21
N ALA A 26 -11.28 14.74 -15.07
CA ALA A 26 -11.59 16.04 -14.46
C ALA A 26 -10.34 16.74 -13.88
N GLY A 27 -9.34 15.97 -13.46
CA GLY A 27 -8.11 16.50 -12.89
C GLY A 27 -8.32 17.25 -11.56
N GLY A 28 -7.43 18.20 -11.28
CA GLY A 28 -7.56 19.15 -10.17
C GLY A 28 -7.71 18.50 -8.77
N PRO A 29 -8.62 19.00 -7.91
CA PRO A 29 -8.80 18.50 -6.55
C PRO A 29 -9.39 17.09 -6.51
N LEU A 30 -10.23 16.73 -7.49
CA LEU A 30 -10.86 15.40 -7.55
C LEU A 30 -9.82 14.30 -7.76
N ARG A 31 -8.84 14.53 -8.64
CA ARG A 31 -7.70 13.63 -8.83
C ARG A 31 -6.89 13.46 -7.54
N ARG A 32 -6.69 14.53 -6.76
CA ARG A 32 -5.98 14.47 -5.47
C ARG A 32 -6.76 13.66 -4.43
N LEU A 33 -8.08 13.88 -4.34
CA LEU A 33 -8.95 13.12 -3.45
C LEU A 33 -8.96 11.64 -3.82
N TYR A 34 -9.11 11.32 -5.10
CA TYR A 34 -9.06 9.94 -5.61
C TYR A 34 -7.75 9.25 -5.23
N VAL A 35 -6.60 9.88 -5.52
CA VAL A 35 -5.29 9.28 -5.23
C VAL A 35 -5.07 9.14 -3.73
N GLY A 36 -5.34 10.18 -2.95
CA GLY A 36 -5.19 10.14 -1.50
C GLY A 36 -6.09 9.10 -0.86
N GLY A 37 -7.38 9.11 -1.20
CA GLY A 37 -8.38 8.17 -0.71
C GLY A 37 -8.07 6.72 -1.09
N SER A 38 -7.74 6.46 -2.36
CA SER A 38 -7.39 5.10 -2.81
C SER A 38 -6.14 4.58 -2.12
N ARG A 39 -5.11 5.42 -1.92
CA ARG A 39 -3.90 5.03 -1.19
C ARG A 39 -4.18 4.72 0.28
N LEU A 40 -4.98 5.54 0.95
CA LEU A 40 -5.36 5.31 2.33
C LEU A 40 -6.19 4.03 2.47
N LEU A 41 -7.22 3.85 1.62
CA LEU A 41 -8.09 2.69 1.61
C LEU A 41 -7.30 1.40 1.34
N LEU A 42 -6.61 1.33 0.20
CA LEU A 42 -5.89 0.14 -0.22
C LEU A 42 -4.70 -0.16 0.71
N GLY A 43 -4.04 0.88 1.22
CA GLY A 43 -2.95 0.74 2.19
C GLY A 43 -3.45 0.18 3.52
N ALA A 44 -4.58 0.67 4.03
CA ALA A 44 -5.21 0.16 5.24
C ALA A 44 -5.68 -1.29 5.07
N LEU A 45 -6.25 -1.64 3.90
CA LEU A 45 -6.65 -3.03 3.59
C LEU A 45 -5.44 -3.98 3.60
N MET A 46 -4.32 -3.57 3.00
CA MET A 46 -3.09 -4.36 2.98
C MET A 46 -2.48 -4.49 4.39
N LEU A 47 -2.37 -3.40 5.14
CA LEU A 47 -1.89 -3.47 6.53
C LEU A 47 -2.78 -4.37 7.38
N GLY A 48 -4.10 -4.14 7.36
CA GLY A 48 -5.05 -4.92 8.14
C GLY A 48 -5.03 -6.40 7.77
N GLY A 49 -5.02 -6.72 6.47
CA GLY A 49 -4.92 -8.10 5.99
C GLY A 49 -3.62 -8.79 6.38
N GLY A 50 -2.51 -8.04 6.41
CA GLY A 50 -1.21 -8.53 6.87
C GLY A 50 -1.18 -8.81 8.37
N LEU A 51 -1.63 -7.84 9.19
CA LEU A 51 -1.77 -8.01 10.65
C LEU A 51 -2.65 -9.20 11.00
N TYR A 52 -3.75 -9.37 10.27
CA TYR A 52 -4.70 -10.45 10.53
C TYR A 52 -4.06 -11.82 10.41
N LYS A 53 -3.29 -12.03 9.33
CA LYS A 53 -2.58 -13.29 9.06
C LYS A 53 -1.44 -13.54 10.04
N LEU A 54 -0.74 -12.49 10.44
CA LEU A 54 0.41 -12.61 11.34
C LEU A 54 0.04 -12.75 12.80
N SER A 55 -1.18 -12.38 13.18
CA SER A 55 -1.68 -12.45 14.56
C SER A 55 -2.59 -13.65 14.82
N ASP A 56 -2.62 -14.65 13.93
CA ASP A 56 -3.49 -15.82 14.07
C ASP A 56 -4.96 -15.40 14.33
N ASN A 57 -5.47 -14.48 13.50
CA ASN A 57 -6.81 -13.90 13.60
C ASN A 57 -7.13 -13.07 14.87
N HIS A 58 -6.17 -12.77 15.75
CA HIS A 58 -6.43 -12.04 17.01
C HIS A 58 -6.57 -10.53 16.85
N LEU A 59 -5.95 -9.95 15.81
CA LEU A 59 -6.19 -8.56 15.43
C LEU A 59 -7.36 -8.50 14.44
N PRO A 60 -8.11 -7.39 14.35
CA PRO A 60 -9.19 -7.30 13.38
C PRO A 60 -8.66 -7.26 11.94
N GLY A 61 -9.13 -8.19 11.11
CA GLY A 61 -8.89 -8.18 9.66
C GLY A 61 -9.87 -7.26 8.95
N LEU A 62 -9.36 -6.41 8.05
CA LEU A 62 -10.21 -5.54 7.21
C LEU A 62 -10.76 -6.25 5.97
N MET A 63 -10.27 -7.45 5.64
CA MET A 63 -10.69 -8.20 4.46
C MET A 63 -10.55 -9.72 4.64
N GLY A 64 -11.57 -10.45 4.18
CA GLY A 64 -11.63 -11.92 4.19
C GLY A 64 -12.15 -12.53 5.51
N PRO A 65 -12.67 -13.77 5.46
CA PRO A 65 -12.93 -14.59 6.63
C PRO A 65 -11.63 -14.96 7.37
N PRO A 66 -11.75 -15.47 8.61
CA PRO A 66 -10.62 -15.98 9.38
C PRO A 66 -9.79 -16.98 8.61
N LEU A 67 -8.48 -16.88 8.80
CA LEU A 67 -7.53 -17.85 8.28
C LEU A 67 -7.80 -19.20 8.95
N ASP A 68 -8.06 -20.23 8.15
CA ASP A 68 -8.24 -21.59 8.64
C ASP A 68 -6.87 -22.23 8.88
N HIS A 69 -6.47 -22.28 10.14
CA HIS A 69 -5.17 -22.81 10.55
C HIS A 69 -5.10 -24.33 10.40
N ALA A 70 -6.22 -25.04 10.53
CA ALA A 70 -6.26 -26.48 10.32
C ALA A 70 -6.02 -26.82 8.85
N PHE A 71 -6.68 -26.09 7.94
CA PHE A 71 -6.45 -26.22 6.49
C PHE A 71 -4.99 -25.92 6.12
N LEU A 72 -4.41 -24.86 6.67
CA LEU A 72 -3.02 -24.48 6.37
C LEU A 72 -2.02 -25.52 6.88
N ALA A 73 -2.23 -26.06 8.08
CA ALA A 73 -1.39 -27.10 8.65
C ALA A 73 -1.47 -28.39 7.82
N GLU A 74 -2.68 -28.81 7.43
CA GLU A 74 -2.91 -29.97 6.58
C GLU A 74 -2.16 -29.87 5.24
N HIS A 75 -2.09 -28.68 4.67
CA HIS A 75 -1.46 -28.44 3.37
C HIS A 75 -0.02 -27.91 3.46
N SER A 76 0.57 -27.82 4.66
CA SER A 76 1.91 -27.25 4.88
C SER A 76 2.08 -25.82 4.34
N LEU A 77 1.04 -24.98 4.44
CA LEU A 77 0.97 -23.63 3.88
C LEU A 77 1.20 -22.50 4.92
N GLU A 78 1.59 -22.84 6.14
CA GLU A 78 1.77 -21.88 7.24
C GLU A 78 2.82 -20.81 6.93
N ILE A 79 3.98 -21.23 6.39
CA ILE A 79 5.05 -20.31 5.99
C ILE A 79 4.59 -19.41 4.85
N PHE A 80 3.81 -19.96 3.92
CA PHE A 80 3.23 -19.19 2.82
C PHE A 80 2.26 -18.12 3.35
N ALA A 81 1.39 -18.47 4.30
CA ALA A 81 0.49 -17.50 4.94
C ALA A 81 1.26 -16.38 5.66
N GLN A 82 2.34 -16.71 6.36
CA GLN A 82 3.24 -15.73 6.99
C GLN A 82 3.91 -14.82 5.96
N PHE A 83 4.42 -15.39 4.86
CA PHE A 83 5.00 -14.62 3.75
C PHE A 83 3.99 -13.63 3.16
N ILE A 84 2.76 -14.08 2.88
CA ILE A 84 1.70 -13.20 2.39
C ILE A 84 1.40 -12.10 3.41
N GLY A 85 1.35 -12.42 4.71
CA GLY A 85 1.15 -11.44 5.77
C GLY A 85 2.22 -10.35 5.80
N VAL A 86 3.50 -10.74 5.73
CA VAL A 86 4.64 -9.80 5.68
C VAL A 86 4.62 -8.97 4.39
N ALA A 87 4.34 -9.60 3.24
CA ALA A 87 4.25 -8.90 1.98
C ALA A 87 3.13 -7.86 1.99
N GLN A 88 1.96 -8.20 2.54
CA GLN A 88 0.83 -7.27 2.72
C GLN A 88 1.19 -6.10 3.64
N LEU A 89 1.88 -6.37 4.75
CA LEU A 89 2.41 -5.33 5.63
C LEU A 89 3.35 -4.37 4.91
N LEU A 90 4.34 -4.92 4.19
CA LEU A 90 5.32 -4.13 3.45
C LEU A 90 4.64 -3.28 2.37
N ILE A 91 3.75 -3.87 1.57
CA ILE A 91 3.00 -3.16 0.52
C ILE A 91 2.19 -2.01 1.12
N GLY A 92 1.48 -2.25 2.23
CA GLY A 92 0.71 -1.25 2.94
C GLY A 92 1.58 -0.07 3.41
N LEU A 93 2.72 -0.34 4.04
CA LEU A 93 3.67 0.68 4.46
C LEU A 93 4.22 1.49 3.29
N LEU A 94 4.62 0.83 2.19
CA LEU A 94 5.14 1.50 1.00
C LEU A 94 4.07 2.39 0.34
N LEU A 95 2.84 1.91 0.22
CA LEU A 95 1.74 2.64 -0.41
C LEU A 95 1.34 3.90 0.38
N LEU A 96 1.30 3.79 1.70
CA LEU A 96 1.03 4.92 2.60
C LEU A 96 2.19 5.91 2.65
N SER A 97 3.42 5.46 2.37
CA SER A 97 4.55 6.36 2.25
C SER A 97 4.42 7.32 1.05
N VAL A 98 4.78 8.59 1.22
CA VAL A 98 4.76 9.55 0.09
C VAL A 98 5.76 9.12 -0.99
N ARG A 99 6.95 8.67 -0.59
CA ARG A 99 8.09 8.39 -1.47
C ARG A 99 7.96 7.09 -2.26
N PHE A 100 7.49 6.01 -1.64
CA PHE A 100 7.46 4.67 -2.25
C PHE A 100 6.06 4.23 -2.68
N SER A 101 5.12 5.17 -2.75
CA SER A 101 3.73 4.88 -3.12
C SER A 101 3.57 4.18 -4.46
N LEU A 102 4.35 4.57 -5.47
CA LEU A 102 4.36 3.90 -6.77
C LEU A 102 4.83 2.44 -6.65
N LEU A 103 5.91 2.19 -5.91
CA LEU A 103 6.41 0.83 -5.69
C LEU A 103 5.37 -0.02 -4.96
N GLY A 104 4.73 0.53 -3.92
CA GLY A 104 3.62 -0.11 -3.23
C GLY A 104 2.47 -0.47 -4.18
N ALA A 105 2.05 0.46 -5.05
CA ALA A 105 0.99 0.24 -6.03
C ALA A 105 1.36 -0.88 -7.04
N VAL A 106 2.60 -0.92 -7.51
CA VAL A 106 3.10 -1.96 -8.41
C VAL A 106 3.06 -3.33 -7.73
N LEU A 107 3.62 -3.45 -6.52
CA LEU A 107 3.64 -4.71 -5.77
C LEU A 107 2.23 -5.17 -5.35
N MET A 108 1.29 -4.24 -5.24
CA MET A 108 -0.08 -4.55 -4.91
C MET A 108 -0.85 -5.22 -6.06
N VAL A 109 -0.41 -5.09 -7.33
CA VAL A 109 -1.04 -5.80 -8.46
C VAL A 109 -0.94 -7.32 -8.31
N PRO A 110 0.27 -7.93 -8.20
CA PRO A 110 0.36 -9.38 -8.01
C PRO A 110 -0.28 -9.82 -6.69
N MET A 111 -0.27 -8.99 -5.65
CA MET A 111 -0.95 -9.30 -4.39
C MET A 111 -2.48 -9.40 -4.56
N TRP A 112 -3.11 -8.44 -5.24
CA TRP A 112 -4.55 -8.51 -5.53
C TRP A 112 -4.91 -9.71 -6.40
N LEU A 113 -4.10 -10.02 -7.41
CA LEU A 113 -4.32 -11.20 -8.25
C LEU A 113 -4.26 -12.50 -7.42
N ASN A 114 -3.29 -12.62 -6.52
CA ASN A 114 -3.22 -13.75 -5.59
C ASN A 114 -4.49 -13.87 -4.73
N ILE A 115 -4.97 -12.75 -4.17
CA ILE A 115 -6.19 -12.74 -3.37
C ILE A 115 -7.40 -13.14 -4.23
N ILE A 116 -7.55 -12.57 -5.42
CA ILE A 116 -8.66 -12.89 -6.34
C ILE A 116 -8.67 -14.38 -6.66
N PHE A 117 -7.54 -14.94 -7.09
CA PHE A 117 -7.42 -16.35 -7.41
C PHE A 117 -7.70 -17.24 -6.21
N LEU A 118 -7.19 -16.90 -5.01
CA LEU A 118 -7.52 -17.61 -3.79
C LEU A 118 -9.03 -17.61 -3.54
N THR A 119 -9.68 -16.45 -3.63
CA THR A 119 -11.12 -16.34 -3.35
C THR A 119 -11.99 -17.07 -4.39
N TRP A 120 -11.55 -17.17 -5.64
CA TRP A 120 -12.20 -18.01 -6.64
C TRP A 120 -12.00 -19.50 -6.37
N SER A 121 -10.77 -19.92 -6.08
CA SER A 121 -10.45 -21.33 -5.78
C SER A 121 -11.19 -21.84 -4.55
N GLN A 122 -11.46 -20.97 -3.58
CA GLN A 122 -12.19 -21.29 -2.34
C GLN A 122 -13.71 -21.04 -2.46
N HIS A 123 -14.22 -20.68 -3.65
CA HIS A 123 -15.64 -20.44 -3.91
C HIS A 123 -16.29 -19.39 -2.98
N TRP A 124 -15.54 -18.36 -2.58
CA TRP A 124 -16.09 -17.30 -1.74
C TRP A 124 -17.09 -16.45 -2.52
N THR A 125 -18.31 -16.37 -2.01
CA THR A 125 -19.39 -15.64 -2.70
C THR A 125 -19.23 -14.14 -2.49
N GLY A 126 -19.17 -13.37 -3.58
CA GLY A 126 -19.10 -11.91 -3.56
C GLY A 126 -17.72 -11.30 -3.35
N THR A 127 -16.85 -11.91 -2.53
CA THR A 127 -15.48 -11.39 -2.27
C THR A 127 -14.63 -11.20 -3.53
N PRO A 128 -14.63 -12.11 -4.53
CA PRO A 128 -13.85 -11.92 -5.75
C PRO A 128 -14.21 -10.63 -6.51
N PHE A 129 -15.48 -10.22 -6.50
CA PHE A 129 -15.93 -8.98 -7.15
C PHE A 129 -15.45 -7.74 -6.40
N LEU A 130 -15.48 -7.78 -5.07
CA LEU A 130 -14.98 -6.70 -4.23
C LEU A 130 -13.46 -6.51 -4.39
N THR A 131 -12.70 -7.61 -4.35
CA THR A 131 -11.23 -7.58 -4.53
C THR A 131 -10.83 -7.18 -5.95
N THR A 132 -11.63 -7.53 -6.95
CA THR A 132 -11.50 -7.02 -8.32
C THR A 132 -11.72 -5.50 -8.37
N GLY A 133 -12.70 -4.97 -7.66
CA GLY A 133 -12.90 -3.52 -7.52
C GLY A 133 -11.69 -2.80 -6.92
N PHE A 134 -11.06 -3.40 -5.91
CA PHE A 134 -9.82 -2.86 -5.33
C PHE A 134 -8.63 -2.96 -6.29
N LEU A 135 -8.55 -4.01 -7.09
CA LEU A 135 -7.57 -4.09 -8.18
C LEU A 135 -7.79 -2.96 -9.19
N VAL A 136 -9.04 -2.65 -9.57
CA VAL A 136 -9.34 -1.51 -10.46
C VAL A 136 -8.85 -0.19 -9.86
N LEU A 137 -9.10 0.07 -8.57
CA LEU A 137 -8.57 1.28 -7.91
C LEU A 137 -7.04 1.32 -7.95
N ASN A 138 -6.37 0.17 -7.75
CA ASN A 138 -4.93 0.07 -7.87
C ASN A 138 -4.44 0.39 -9.28
N ILE A 139 -5.09 -0.16 -10.31
CA ILE A 139 -4.79 0.17 -11.70
C ILE A 139 -4.98 1.67 -11.95
N GLY A 140 -6.02 2.29 -11.39
CA GLY A 140 -6.20 3.74 -11.46
C GLY A 140 -5.08 4.55 -10.80
N LEU A 141 -4.48 4.05 -9.70
CA LEU A 141 -3.25 4.64 -9.13
C LEU A 141 -2.05 4.50 -10.08
N LEU A 142 -1.88 3.34 -10.71
CA LEU A 142 -0.82 3.13 -11.70
C LEU A 142 -1.00 3.99 -12.94
N LEU A 143 -2.23 4.19 -13.42
CA LEU A 143 -2.56 5.11 -14.50
C LEU A 143 -2.26 6.55 -14.11
N HIS A 144 -2.53 6.95 -12.85
CA HIS A 144 -2.15 8.26 -12.34
C HIS A 144 -0.64 8.49 -12.41
N ASP A 145 0.16 7.51 -12.01
CA ASP A 145 1.62 7.55 -12.01
C ASP A 145 2.26 7.05 -13.33
N TYR A 146 1.46 6.76 -14.37
CA TYR A 146 1.94 6.29 -15.67
C TYR A 146 3.05 7.16 -16.28
N PRO A 147 3.02 8.51 -16.17
CA PRO A 147 4.13 9.34 -16.65
C PRO A 147 5.49 9.02 -16.03
N ARG A 148 5.52 8.43 -14.83
CA ARG A 148 6.73 7.93 -14.16
C ARG A 148 7.03 6.48 -14.55
N LEU A 149 5.99 5.64 -14.65
CA LEU A 149 6.13 4.22 -14.98
C LEU A 149 6.55 3.97 -16.44
N LYS A 150 6.14 4.84 -17.37
CA LYS A 150 6.42 4.68 -18.80
C LYS A 150 7.90 4.55 -19.13
N TRP A 151 8.78 5.17 -18.33
CA TRP A 151 10.23 5.12 -18.54
C TRP A 151 10.83 3.74 -18.23
N LEU A 152 10.16 2.95 -17.40
CA LEU A 152 10.54 1.56 -17.12
C LEU A 152 10.16 0.62 -18.27
N LEU A 153 9.03 0.89 -18.92
CA LEU A 153 8.47 0.05 -19.98
C LEU A 153 9.00 0.44 -21.38
N TYR A 154 9.19 1.73 -21.60
CA TYR A 154 9.61 2.32 -22.86
C TYR A 154 10.77 3.29 -22.60
N PRO A 155 11.97 2.76 -22.28
CA PRO A 155 13.15 3.61 -22.14
C PRO A 155 13.46 4.31 -23.47
N PRO A 156 13.85 5.60 -23.45
CA PRO A 156 14.24 6.32 -24.66
C PRO A 156 15.46 5.65 -25.30
N ALA A 157 15.45 5.54 -26.63
CA ALA A 157 16.52 4.91 -27.40
C ALA A 157 17.86 5.66 -27.27
N ASP A 158 17.80 6.98 -27.09
CA ASP A 158 18.98 7.81 -26.94
C ASP A 158 19.35 7.96 -25.47
N ALA A 159 20.62 7.68 -25.14
CA ALA A 159 21.17 7.90 -23.80
C ALA A 159 21.05 9.37 -23.35
N ALA A 160 21.03 10.31 -24.30
CA ALA A 160 20.79 11.73 -24.07
C ALA A 160 19.37 12.06 -23.57
N GLY A 161 18.41 11.14 -23.74
CA GLY A 161 17.06 11.24 -23.20
C GLY A 161 16.96 10.95 -21.70
N PHE A 162 17.97 10.29 -21.11
CA PHE A 162 18.04 10.10 -19.67
C PHE A 162 18.56 11.38 -19.00
N GLN A 163 17.62 12.26 -18.64
CA GLN A 163 17.92 13.35 -17.72
C GLN A 163 18.36 12.76 -16.38
N THR A 164 19.62 13.00 -15.97
CA THR A 164 20.12 12.59 -14.66
C THR A 164 19.40 13.39 -13.57
N GLN A 165 18.24 12.91 -13.14
CA GLN A 165 17.58 13.48 -11.97
C GLN A 165 18.34 13.03 -10.72
N ARG A 166 18.89 14.01 -9.99
CA ARG A 166 19.48 13.76 -8.68
C ARG A 166 18.42 13.16 -7.77
N LEU A 167 18.69 11.98 -7.21
CA LEU A 167 17.83 11.36 -6.20
C LEU A 167 17.72 12.33 -5.02
N TYR A 168 16.55 12.94 -4.86
CA TYR A 168 16.28 13.81 -3.71
C TYR A 168 15.89 12.92 -2.53
N THR A 169 16.89 12.40 -1.82
CA THR A 169 16.70 11.68 -0.56
C THR A 169 16.68 12.66 0.61
N ALA A 170 16.07 12.26 1.71
CA ALA A 170 16.23 12.98 2.96
C ALA A 170 17.72 12.89 3.42
N PRO A 171 18.15 13.75 4.37
CA PRO A 171 19.44 13.57 5.02
C PRO A 171 19.62 12.14 5.55
N LEU A 172 20.85 11.62 5.47
CA LEU A 172 21.19 10.23 5.83
C LEU A 172 20.60 9.76 7.18
N PRO A 173 20.62 10.55 8.27
CA PRO A 173 20.03 10.12 9.55
C PRO A 173 18.53 9.84 9.46
N ILE A 174 17.79 10.62 8.67
CA ILE A 174 16.35 10.45 8.47
C ILE A 174 16.07 9.19 7.67
N GLU A 175 16.86 8.96 6.62
CA GLU A 175 16.75 7.78 5.78
C GLU A 175 16.98 6.50 6.59
N ILE A 176 18.03 6.48 7.41
CA ILE A 176 18.32 5.36 8.32
C ILE A 176 17.16 5.15 9.29
N LEU A 177 16.67 6.22 9.91
CA LEU A 177 15.56 6.14 10.87
C LEU A 177 14.28 5.62 10.21
N TRP A 178 14.03 6.02 8.97
CA TRP A 178 12.86 5.59 8.21
C TRP A 178 12.93 4.10 7.85
N TRP A 179 14.07 3.62 7.34
CA TRP A 179 14.28 2.19 7.07
C TRP A 179 14.28 1.34 8.34
N LEU A 180 14.87 1.85 9.43
CA LEU A 180 14.81 1.21 10.73
C LEU A 180 13.36 1.06 11.22
N GLY A 181 12.54 2.10 11.06
CA GLY A 181 11.12 2.05 11.39
C GLY A 181 10.39 0.95 10.63
N ILE A 182 10.61 0.81 9.32
CA ILE A 182 10.04 -0.30 8.53
C ILE A 182 10.52 -1.64 9.06
N ALA A 183 11.83 -1.81 9.26
CA ALA A 183 12.40 -3.06 9.73
C ALA A 183 11.80 -3.48 11.08
N VAL A 184 11.65 -2.53 12.02
CA VAL A 184 11.05 -2.78 13.33
C VAL A 184 9.58 -3.17 13.22
N VAL A 185 8.80 -2.55 12.32
CA VAL A 185 7.39 -2.96 12.08
C VAL A 185 7.31 -4.38 11.51
N ILE A 186 8.15 -4.71 10.52
CA ILE A 186 8.13 -6.03 9.87
C ILE A 186 8.59 -7.11 10.85
N ILE A 187 9.69 -6.89 11.57
CA ILE A 187 10.19 -7.82 12.59
C ILE A 187 9.13 -7.98 13.68
N GLY A 188 8.55 -6.88 14.16
CA GLY A 188 7.50 -6.90 15.17
C GLY A 188 6.30 -7.76 14.76
N GLY A 189 5.89 -7.69 13.49
CA GLY A 189 4.83 -8.53 12.92
C GLY A 189 5.10 -10.04 13.04
N LEU A 190 6.37 -10.46 13.08
CA LEU A 190 6.76 -11.87 13.23
C LEU A 190 6.86 -12.32 14.70
N LEU A 191 6.83 -11.39 15.66
CA LEU A 191 6.97 -11.69 17.09
C LEU A 191 5.68 -12.18 17.76
N TYR A 192 4.61 -12.41 16.98
CA TYR A 192 3.37 -12.99 17.50
C TYR A 192 3.61 -14.34 18.21
N ARG A 193 4.53 -15.16 17.69
CA ARG A 193 4.94 -16.44 18.31
C ARG A 193 5.41 -16.31 19.76
N ILE A 194 5.88 -15.13 20.17
CA ILE A 194 6.31 -14.86 21.55
C ILE A 194 5.10 -14.39 22.36
N SER A 195 4.46 -13.29 21.94
CA SER A 195 3.20 -12.82 22.49
C SER A 195 2.59 -11.72 21.63
N LEU A 196 1.26 -11.59 21.67
CA LEU A 196 0.55 -10.48 21.03
C LEU A 196 1.00 -9.10 21.54
N ARG A 197 1.34 -9.00 22.83
CA ARG A 197 1.85 -7.75 23.43
C ARG A 197 3.22 -7.37 22.86
N THR A 198 4.12 -8.34 22.70
CA THR A 198 5.44 -8.11 22.10
C THR A 198 5.31 -7.69 20.64
N MET A 199 4.47 -8.37 19.87
CA MET A 199 4.16 -8.00 18.48
C MET A 199 3.64 -6.55 18.40
N THR A 200 2.56 -6.24 19.10
CA THR A 200 1.92 -4.92 19.01
C THR A 200 2.81 -3.79 19.51
N SER A 201 3.50 -3.97 20.65
CA SER A 201 4.41 -2.95 21.20
C SER A 201 5.59 -2.66 20.26
N THR A 202 6.23 -3.69 19.69
CA THR A 202 7.34 -3.50 18.75
C THR A 202 6.88 -2.86 17.44
N MET A 203 5.71 -3.25 16.92
CA MET A 203 5.13 -2.61 15.74
C MET A 203 4.76 -1.14 16.00
N LEU A 204 4.21 -0.82 17.17
CA LEU A 204 3.91 0.56 17.56
C LEU A 204 5.19 1.40 17.71
N LEU A 205 6.25 0.82 18.25
CA LEU A 205 7.57 1.46 18.31
C LEU A 205 8.09 1.78 16.90
N GLY A 206 8.04 0.81 15.98
CA GLY A 206 8.43 1.01 14.59
C GLY A 206 7.58 2.08 13.88
N ALA A 207 6.27 2.07 14.11
CA ALA A 207 5.37 3.09 13.58
C ALA A 207 5.67 4.50 14.14
N ALA A 208 5.97 4.61 15.44
CA ALA A 208 6.37 5.87 16.06
C ALA A 208 7.69 6.39 15.48
N ILE A 209 8.66 5.51 15.21
CA ILE A 209 9.91 5.84 14.53
C ILE A 209 9.64 6.39 13.12
N LEU A 210 8.76 5.75 12.35
CA LEU A 210 8.38 6.21 11.01
C LEU A 210 7.73 7.59 11.03
N VAL A 211 6.76 7.81 11.93
CA VAL A 211 6.11 9.10 12.09
C VAL A 211 7.13 10.16 12.51
N GLY A 212 7.99 9.86 13.49
CA GLY A 212 9.05 10.74 13.94
C GLY A 212 9.99 11.16 12.80
N ALA A 213 10.46 10.21 11.99
CA ALA A 213 11.32 10.47 10.84
C ALA A 213 10.63 11.38 9.80
N THR A 214 9.36 11.12 9.48
CA THR A 214 8.61 11.93 8.51
C THR A 214 8.33 13.34 9.00
N VAL A 215 8.00 13.50 10.28
CA VAL A 215 7.77 14.81 10.92
C VAL A 215 9.07 15.60 11.02
N TRP A 216 10.17 14.96 11.42
CA TRP A 216 11.50 15.57 11.47
C TRP A 216 11.94 16.08 10.09
N HIS A 217 11.74 15.28 9.05
CA HIS A 217 12.01 15.69 7.66
C HIS A 217 11.16 16.90 7.25
N TYR A 218 9.87 16.91 7.61
CA TYR A 218 9.00 18.04 7.32
C TYR A 218 9.49 19.34 7.98
N PHE A 219 9.90 19.29 9.25
CA PHE A 219 10.44 20.45 9.96
C PHE A 219 11.75 20.96 9.37
N LEU A 220 12.70 20.09 9.02
CA LEU A 220 13.95 20.47 8.37
C LEU A 220 13.69 21.16 7.02
N LYS A 221 12.76 20.64 6.23
CA LYS A 221 12.38 21.25 4.95
C LYS A 221 11.73 22.62 5.13
N ARG A 222 10.96 22.81 6.21
CA ARG A 222 10.38 24.11 6.56
C ARG A 222 11.45 25.12 6.98
N GLN A 223 12.40 24.73 7.82
CA GLN A 223 13.51 25.60 8.24
C GLN A 223 14.36 26.06 7.05
N HIS A 224 14.74 25.15 6.15
CA HIS A 224 15.49 25.50 4.95
C HIS A 224 14.72 26.42 3.99
N ARG A 225 13.38 26.33 3.92
CA ARG A 225 12.55 27.25 3.13
C ARG A 225 12.50 28.65 3.73
N MET A 226 12.48 28.76 5.06
CA MET A 226 12.48 30.06 5.75
C MET A 226 13.86 30.75 5.71
N GLN A 227 14.94 29.98 5.54
CA GLN A 227 16.31 30.50 5.45
C GLN A 227 16.75 30.94 4.04
N LYS A 228 15.98 30.66 2.97
CA LYS A 228 16.23 31.26 1.65
C LYS A 228 15.50 32.61 1.56
N PRO A 229 16.18 33.77 1.65
CA PRO A 229 15.55 35.05 1.41
C PRO A 229 15.17 35.14 -0.07
N SER A 230 14.11 35.90 -0.36
CA SER A 230 13.72 36.33 -1.70
C SER A 230 14.88 37.04 -2.41
N ILE A 231 15.73 36.30 -3.12
CA ILE A 231 16.66 36.85 -4.11
C ILE A 231 16.14 36.40 -5.49
N ALA A 232 15.16 37.13 -6.02
CA ALA A 232 14.84 37.23 -7.45
C ALA A 232 13.55 38.05 -7.66
N GLN A 233 13.58 39.34 -7.33
CA GLN A 233 12.78 40.37 -8.00
C GLN A 233 13.60 41.67 -7.98
N SER A 234 14.52 41.77 -8.94
CA SER A 234 15.18 43.01 -9.37
C SER A 234 15.31 42.95 -10.88
#